data_AF-A0A7V9S039-F1
#
_entry.id   AF-A0A7V9S039-F1
#
_cell.length_a   1.000
_cell.length_b   1.000
_cell.length_c   1.000
_cell.angle_alpha   90.00
_cell.angle_beta   90.00
_cell.angle_gamma   90.00
#
_symmetry.space_group_name_H-M   'P 1'
#
loop_
_entity.id
_entity.type
_entity.pdbx_description
1 polymer ?
#
loop_
_entity_poly.entity_id
_entity_poly.type
_entity_poly.pdbx_seq_one_letter_code
_entity_poly.pdbx_strand_id
1 'polypeptide(L)'
;MPYLTAFADHLSAPRGRGRLAGAAHTGAAGGAACGDLVRIGLRIEHGRVAEVGFDAHGCGATVAAGSAIVELVEGSPLLGAARLSA
;
A
#
# COMPACT_ATOMS: atom_id res chain seq x y z
N MET A 1 -12.27 12.23 -17.80
CA MET A 1 -11.09 12.42 -16.91
C MET A 1 -11.01 11.28 -15.89
N PRO A 2 -10.66 10.06 -16.32
CA PRO A 2 -10.75 8.85 -15.47
C PRO A 2 -9.72 8.78 -14.33
N TYR A 3 -8.59 9.49 -14.45
CA TYR A 3 -7.54 9.50 -13.42
C TYR A 3 -7.93 10.25 -12.13
N LEU A 4 -8.70 11.34 -12.25
CA LEU A 4 -9.14 12.11 -11.08
C LEU A 4 -10.08 11.27 -10.19
N THR A 5 -10.89 10.41 -10.81
CA THR A 5 -11.81 9.49 -10.14
C THR A 5 -11.08 8.41 -9.35
N ALA A 6 -10.04 7.77 -9.91
CA ALA A 6 -9.31 6.73 -9.20
C ALA A 6 -8.54 7.28 -7.99
N PHE A 7 -7.85 8.41 -8.17
CA PHE A 7 -7.18 9.09 -7.06
C PHE A 7 -8.16 9.47 -5.94
N ALA A 8 -9.27 10.12 -6.29
CA ALA A 8 -10.28 10.55 -5.32
C ALA A 8 -10.91 9.36 -4.58
N ASP A 9 -11.14 8.24 -5.27
CA ASP A 9 -11.70 7.03 -4.70
C ASP A 9 -10.73 6.38 -3.70
N HIS A 10 -9.46 6.19 -4.06
CA HIS A 10 -8.46 5.65 -3.14
C HIS A 10 -8.17 6.57 -1.95
N LEU A 11 -8.34 7.89 -2.11
CA LEU A 11 -8.19 8.85 -1.03
C LEU A 11 -9.39 8.83 -0.06
N SER A 12 -10.60 8.77 -0.60
CA SER A 12 -11.84 8.84 0.19
C SER A 12 -12.20 7.50 0.84
N ALA A 13 -11.88 6.39 0.18
CA ALA A 13 -12.12 5.02 0.64
C ALA A 13 -10.86 4.16 0.46
N PRO A 14 -9.82 4.36 1.29
CA PRO A 14 -8.56 3.64 1.14
C PRO A 14 -8.71 2.13 1.44
N ARG A 15 -8.13 1.28 0.57
CA ARG A 15 -8.15 -0.18 0.73
C ARG A 15 -7.02 -0.62 1.63
N GLY A 16 -7.30 -1.48 2.61
CA GLY A 16 -6.27 -2.10 3.45
C GLY A 16 -5.56 -1.14 4.42
N ARG A 17 -6.06 0.08 4.61
CA ARG A 17 -5.53 1.00 5.63
C ARG A 17 -5.79 0.46 7.03
N GLY A 18 -4.79 0.51 7.91
CA GLY A 18 -4.83 -0.04 9.28
C GLY A 18 -4.78 -1.57 9.35
N ARG A 19 -4.74 -2.28 8.22
CA ARG A 19 -4.68 -3.75 8.16
C ARG A 19 -3.25 -4.27 8.30
N LEU A 20 -2.57 -3.85 9.37
CA LEU A 20 -1.20 -4.29 9.68
C LEU A 20 -1.16 -5.41 10.72
N ALA A 21 -2.28 -5.67 11.41
CA ALA A 21 -2.36 -6.73 12.41
C ALA A 21 -2.19 -8.11 11.75
N GLY A 22 -1.22 -8.89 12.22
CA GLY A 22 -0.95 -10.24 11.68
C GLY A 22 -0.08 -10.28 10.42
N ALA A 23 0.39 -9.13 9.91
CA ALA A 23 1.37 -9.11 8.84
C ALA A 23 2.72 -9.66 9.35
N ALA A 24 3.15 -10.81 8.81
CA ALA A 24 4.41 -11.44 9.19
C ALA A 24 5.64 -10.64 8.73
N HIS A 25 5.49 -9.83 7.68
CA HIS A 25 6.56 -9.02 7.11
C HIS A 25 6.08 -7.58 7.01
N THR A 26 6.85 -6.63 7.51
CA THR A 26 6.53 -5.20 7.40
C THR A 26 7.74 -4.40 6.95
N GLY A 27 7.50 -3.33 6.20
CA GLY A 27 8.51 -2.38 5.77
C GLY A 27 7.96 -0.96 5.87
N ALA A 28 8.84 0.02 6.09
CA ALA A 28 8.45 1.42 6.16
C ALA A 28 9.42 2.30 5.36
N ALA A 29 8.89 3.36 4.77
CA ALA A 29 9.64 4.36 4.00
C ALA A 29 9.06 5.76 4.23
N GLY A 30 9.88 6.78 4.00
CA GLY A 30 9.52 8.19 4.22
C GLY A 30 10.61 8.95 4.97
N GLY A 31 10.38 10.24 5.27
CA GLY A 31 11.42 11.05 5.91
C GLY A 31 11.08 12.52 6.15
N ALA A 32 11.99 13.19 6.86
CA ALA A 32 11.80 14.56 7.39
C ALA A 32 11.57 15.64 6.31
N ALA A 33 12.00 15.42 5.06
CA ALA A 33 11.92 16.42 4.00
C ALA A 33 10.48 16.71 3.54
N CYS A 34 9.63 15.68 3.43
CA CYS A 34 8.22 15.83 3.09
C CYS A 34 7.29 15.55 4.28
N GLY A 35 7.79 14.90 5.34
CA GLY A 35 6.98 14.47 6.49
C GLY A 35 6.08 13.28 6.19
N ASP A 36 6.06 12.78 4.96
CA ASP A 36 5.30 11.59 4.58
C ASP A 36 6.00 10.34 5.09
N LEU A 37 5.22 9.44 5.67
CA LEU A 37 5.63 8.15 6.19
C LEU A 37 4.61 7.11 5.75
N VAL A 38 5.08 6.00 5.18
CA VAL A 38 4.25 4.85 4.84
C VAL A 38 4.84 3.58 5.44
N ARG A 39 3.97 2.72 5.95
CA ARG A 39 4.28 1.38 6.40
C ARG A 39 3.40 0.41 5.64
N ILE A 40 3.99 -0.64 5.09
CA ILE A 40 3.29 -1.70 4.38
C ILE A 40 3.54 -3.02 5.13
N GLY A 41 2.49 -3.82 5.29
CA GLY A 41 2.54 -5.16 5.84
C GLY A 41 2.08 -6.19 4.81
N LEU A 42 2.77 -7.32 4.76
CA LEU A 42 2.48 -8.44 3.86
C LEU A 42 2.42 -9.76 4.63
N ARG A 43 1.42 -10.58 4.30
CA ARG A 43 1.41 -12.01 4.59
C ARG A 43 1.64 -12.77 3.29
N ILE A 44 2.59 -13.69 3.31
CA ILE A 44 3.01 -14.43 2.12
C ILE A 44 2.72 -15.91 2.34
N GLU A 45 2.02 -16.53 1.40
CA GLU A 45 1.71 -17.95 1.41
C GLU A 45 2.01 -18.54 0.03
N HIS A 46 2.74 -19.64 -0.01
CA HIS A 46 3.06 -20.36 -1.25
C HIS A 46 3.65 -19.45 -2.34
N GLY A 47 4.48 -18.48 -1.95
CA GLY A 47 5.14 -17.52 -2.86
C GLY A 47 4.25 -16.40 -3.40
N ARG A 48 3.03 -16.25 -2.88
CA ARG A 48 2.08 -15.18 -3.25
C ARG A 48 1.74 -14.31 -2.05
N VAL A 49 1.38 -13.06 -2.32
CA VAL A 49 0.86 -12.16 -1.28
C VAL A 49 -0.57 -12.57 -0.97
N ALA A 50 -0.77 -13.20 0.19
CA ALA A 50 -2.07 -13.66 0.63
C ALA A 50 -2.90 -12.52 1.24
N GLU A 51 -2.24 -11.51 1.80
CA GLU A 51 -2.87 -10.33 2.36
C GLU A 51 -1.86 -9.19 2.43
N VAL A 52 -2.35 -7.97 2.20
CA VAL A 52 -1.57 -6.74 2.27
C VAL A 52 -2.37 -5.66 2.97
N GLY A 53 -1.68 -4.85 3.75
CA GLY A 53 -2.25 -3.66 4.37
C GLY A 53 -1.19 -2.60 4.55
N PHE A 54 -1.64 -1.39 4.89
CA PHE A 54 -0.74 -0.27 5.05
C PHE A 54 -1.22 0.68 6.14
N ASP A 55 -0.31 1.50 6.64
CA ASP A 55 -0.63 2.77 7.28
C ASP A 55 0.22 3.87 6.67
N ALA A 56 -0.36 5.06 6.57
CA ALA A 56 0.33 6.22 6.04
C ALA A 56 -0.02 7.48 6.84
N HIS A 57 0.99 8.31 7.03
CA HIS A 57 0.90 9.66 7.58
C HIS A 57 1.53 10.62 6.57
N GLY A 58 0.92 11.79 6.39
CA GLY A 58 1.39 12.77 5.42
C GLY A 58 0.32 13.15 4.40
N CYS A 59 0.75 13.50 3.19
CA CYS A 59 -0.12 14.00 2.15
C CYS A 59 -1.13 12.96 1.64
N GLY A 60 -2.24 13.44 1.05
CA GLY A 60 -3.27 12.58 0.47
C GLY A 60 -2.74 11.68 -0.65
N ALA A 61 -1.68 12.10 -1.35
CA ALA A 61 -1.06 11.27 -2.38
C ALA A 61 -0.42 9.99 -1.81
N THR A 62 0.24 10.08 -0.65
CA THR A 62 0.80 8.91 0.03
C THR A 62 -0.30 7.94 0.48
N VAL A 63 -1.44 8.45 0.94
CA VAL A 63 -2.60 7.62 1.30
C VAL A 63 -3.20 6.93 0.08
N ALA A 64 -3.42 7.67 -1.00
CA ALA A 64 -3.98 7.13 -2.23
C ALA A 64 -3.05 6.08 -2.87
N ALA A 65 -1.74 6.32 -2.87
CA ALA A 65 -0.75 5.37 -3.38
C ALA A 65 -0.68 4.08 -2.55
N GLY A 66 -0.70 4.18 -1.21
CA GLY A 66 -0.74 3.00 -0.34
C GLY A 66 -2.00 2.15 -0.57
N SER A 67 -3.14 2.81 -0.75
CA SER A 67 -4.42 2.18 -1.09
C SER A 67 -4.39 1.47 -2.45
N ALA A 68 -3.76 2.08 -3.46
CA ALA A 68 -3.61 1.47 -4.79
C ALA A 68 -2.68 0.24 -4.75
N ILE A 69 -1.59 0.28 -3.97
CA ILE A 69 -0.67 -0.85 -3.82
C ILE A 69 -1.39 -2.09 -3.30
N VAL A 70 -2.33 -1.94 -2.36
CA VAL A 70 -3.11 -3.07 -1.82
C VAL A 70 -3.82 -3.82 -2.95
N GLU A 71 -4.54 -3.10 -3.83
CA GLU A 71 -5.25 -3.73 -4.95
C GLU A 71 -4.32 -4.34 -6.00
N LEU A 72 -3.17 -3.70 -6.25
CA LEU A 72 -2.20 -4.19 -7.26
C LEU A 72 -1.43 -5.43 -6.80
N VAL A 73 -1.24 -5.59 -5.49
CA VAL A 73 -0.32 -6.59 -4.92
C VAL A 73 -1.05 -7.79 -4.34
N GLU A 74 -2.27 -7.64 -3.81
CA GLU A 74 -3.00 -8.75 -3.21
C GLU A 74 -3.24 -9.90 -4.22
N GLY A 75 -2.90 -11.13 -3.84
CA GLY A 75 -2.96 -12.31 -4.71
C GLY A 75 -1.82 -12.45 -5.74
N SER A 76 -1.00 -11.41 -5.91
CA SER A 76 0.10 -11.44 -6.88
C SER A 76 1.28 -12.30 -6.40
N PRO A 77 2.11 -12.85 -7.31
CA PRO A 77 3.38 -13.46 -6.94
C PRO A 77 4.30 -12.43 -6.28
N LEU A 78 5.03 -12.82 -5.23
CA LEU A 78 5.91 -11.91 -4.48
C LEU A 78 6.91 -11.18 -5.37
N LEU A 79 7.55 -11.90 -6.30
CA LEU A 79 8.51 -11.30 -7.23
C LEU A 79 7.85 -10.36 -8.25
N GLY A 80 6.56 -10.57 -8.56
CA GLY A 80 5.77 -9.65 -9.36
C GLY A 80 5.49 -8.35 -8.60
N ALA A 81 5.05 -8.47 -7.34
CA ALA A 81 4.82 -7.34 -6.45
C ALA A 81 6.07 -6.49 -6.25
N ALA A 82 7.23 -7.12 -6.08
CA ALA A 82 8.51 -6.44 -5.85
C ALA A 82 8.98 -5.55 -7.02
N ARG A 83 8.35 -5.67 -8.20
CA ARG A 83 8.65 -4.84 -9.37
C ARG A 83 7.85 -3.55 -9.42
N LEU A 84 6.87 -3.37 -8.53
CA LEU A 84 6.11 -2.14 -8.44
C LEU A 84 6.96 -1.08 -7.72
N SER A 85 7.20 0.04 -8.40
CA SER A 85 7.86 1.22 -7.87
C SER A 85 7.07 2.47 -8.26
N ALA A 86 7.19 3.53 -7.47
CA ALA A 86 6.73 4.87 -7.84
C ALA A 86 7.72 5.56 -8.77
#